data_AF-A0A6P8N372-F1
#
_entry.id   AF-A0A6P8N372-F1
#
_cell.length_a   1.000
_cell.length_b   1.000
_cell.length_c   1.000
_cell.angle_alpha   90.00
_cell.angle_beta   90.00
_cell.angle_gamma   90.00
#
_symmetry.space_group_name_H-M   'P 1'
#
loop_
_entity.id
_entity.type
_entity.pdbx_description
1 polymer ?
#
loop_
_entity_poly.entity_id
_entity_poly.type
_entity_poly.pdbx_seq_one_letter_code
_entity_poly.pdbx_strand_id
1 'polypeptide(L)'
;MNWNKFFTGTADHGDYGNEEETETEDDEDITDSTETVSTDKKSHFLGMHFHKFSHNDLPQQCIKLAFLIINITTLIAGIVGVVTSIWIFTDNRIMTRLIDQRFHVTSLLFISFIGSLVSSLGILGVLRRRRKFLNIYALCYLTFLCIIFISAIMSFWIFEEITKRIQFDMNTAIEGYHSSSWSREAWDNTHRYLKCCGVKSAMDWAKYHVEIPTSCCSRSIGQCLQMTEAVAYKSGCLKNAILLLKSHIHIISISVLLIFLTIVSRIILCVNIRDLSKYVDMILGVNTLYKNDKKTLRQYTINILPTYFETACTQSRSESLNYFPVSVNEFRSCALYTC
;
A
#
# COMPACT_ATOMS: atom_id res chain seq x y z
N MET A 1 21.85 13.81 -26.35
CA MET A 1 20.78 14.57 -25.67
C MET A 1 21.09 14.57 -24.19
N ASN A 2 21.33 15.75 -23.62
CA ASN A 2 21.90 15.96 -22.28
C ASN A 2 20.83 16.57 -21.36
N TRP A 3 20.54 15.92 -20.24
CA TRP A 3 19.34 16.09 -19.42
C TRP A 3 19.44 17.18 -18.33
N ASN A 4 20.51 17.97 -18.31
CA ASN A 4 20.72 19.02 -17.31
C ASN A 4 20.09 20.39 -17.64
N LYS A 5 19.38 20.52 -18.78
CA LYS A 5 18.88 21.82 -19.28
C LYS A 5 17.37 22.07 -19.09
N PHE A 6 16.69 21.24 -18.29
CA PHE A 6 15.23 21.33 -18.12
C PHE A 6 14.79 21.92 -16.76
N PHE A 7 15.71 22.12 -15.80
CA PHE A 7 15.36 22.50 -14.42
C PHE A 7 15.72 23.92 -13.98
N THR A 8 16.20 24.78 -14.87
CA THR A 8 16.48 26.19 -14.51
C THR A 8 15.70 27.10 -15.44
N GLY A 9 14.47 27.41 -15.03
CA GLY A 9 13.72 28.53 -15.57
C GLY A 9 14.27 29.82 -14.99
N THR A 10 15.01 30.57 -15.79
CA THR A 10 15.19 32.00 -15.60
C THR A 10 15.00 32.70 -16.93
N ALA A 11 14.10 33.66 -16.93
CA ALA A 11 13.86 34.60 -18.01
C ALA A 11 14.96 35.69 -18.00
N ASP A 12 15.27 36.14 -19.21
CA ASP A 12 16.23 37.18 -19.57
C ASP A 12 15.91 38.55 -18.93
N HIS A 13 16.92 39.20 -18.36
CA HIS A 13 17.07 40.66 -18.44
C HIS A 13 18.55 41.03 -18.23
N GLY A 14 19.13 41.72 -19.21
CA GLY A 14 20.53 42.09 -19.25
C GLY A 14 20.90 43.34 -18.45
N ASP A 15 22.10 43.26 -17.88
CA ASP A 15 23.22 44.22 -17.85
C ASP A 15 23.02 45.66 -17.32
N TYR A 16 23.67 45.98 -16.18
CA TYR A 16 24.88 46.85 -16.11
C TYR A 16 25.32 47.10 -14.65
N GLY A 17 26.55 46.65 -14.33
CA GLY A 17 27.65 47.38 -13.66
C GLY A 17 27.54 47.96 -12.23
N ASN A 18 28.49 47.50 -11.39
CA ASN A 18 29.25 48.18 -10.32
C ASN A 18 28.52 48.70 -9.07
N GLU A 19 29.06 48.82 -7.86
CA GLU A 19 30.26 48.40 -7.11
C GLU A 19 29.95 48.84 -5.64
N GLU A 20 30.61 48.19 -4.68
CA GLU A 20 30.99 48.71 -3.34
C GLU A 20 29.95 49.16 -2.28
N GLU A 21 29.94 48.35 -1.21
CA GLU A 21 30.19 48.67 0.22
C GLU A 21 29.41 49.73 1.01
N THR A 22 29.38 49.44 2.33
CA THR A 22 29.15 50.29 3.51
C THR A 22 27.74 50.36 4.13
N GLU A 23 27.60 49.57 5.19
CA GLU A 23 27.30 49.92 6.59
C GLU A 23 26.26 51.00 6.98
N THR A 24 25.63 50.67 8.12
CA THR A 24 25.08 51.51 9.21
C THR A 24 23.58 51.87 9.26
N GLU A 25 22.98 51.37 10.34
CA GLU A 25 22.23 52.08 11.40
C GLU A 25 20.76 52.50 11.19
N ASP A 26 19.95 51.97 12.12
CA ASP A 26 18.99 52.64 13.00
C ASP A 26 17.49 52.84 12.62
N ASP A 27 16.69 52.24 13.53
CA ASP A 27 15.56 52.78 14.28
C ASP A 27 14.10 52.84 13.77
N GLU A 28 13.29 52.11 14.55
CA GLU A 28 12.05 52.49 15.27
C GLU A 28 10.65 52.61 14.61
N ASP A 29 9.69 52.22 15.47
CA ASP A 29 8.24 52.46 15.57
C ASP A 29 7.25 51.74 14.65
N ILE A 30 6.38 50.82 15.12
CA ILE A 30 5.28 50.83 16.14
C ILE A 30 3.90 51.14 15.51
N THR A 31 2.89 50.34 15.95
CA THR A 31 1.42 50.53 15.90
C THR A 31 0.71 50.43 14.54
N ASP A 32 -0.54 49.96 14.41
CA ASP A 32 -1.52 49.29 15.25
C ASP A 32 -2.61 48.74 14.30
N SER A 33 -3.34 47.77 14.79
CA SER A 33 -4.53 47.12 14.26
C SER A 33 -5.58 48.04 13.60
N THR A 34 -6.31 47.49 12.61
CA THR A 34 -7.73 47.86 12.41
C THR A 34 -8.53 46.68 11.84
N GLU A 35 -9.51 46.25 12.64
CA GLU A 35 -10.60 45.35 12.27
C GLU A 35 -11.43 45.88 11.09
N THR A 36 -11.93 44.99 10.24
CA THR A 36 -13.20 45.24 9.53
C THR A 36 -14.12 44.03 9.63
N VAL A 37 -15.26 44.27 10.27
CA VAL A 37 -16.43 43.41 10.42
C VAL A 37 -17.39 43.64 9.24
N SER A 38 -18.14 42.59 8.89
CA SER A 38 -19.45 42.54 8.18
C SER A 38 -19.39 41.63 6.94
N THR A 39 -20.39 40.83 6.56
CA THR A 39 -21.70 40.47 7.12
C THR A 39 -22.16 39.16 6.47
N ASP A 40 -22.99 38.42 7.20
CA ASP A 40 -23.62 37.14 6.87
C ASP A 40 -24.53 37.20 5.62
N LYS A 41 -24.43 36.18 4.75
CA LYS A 41 -25.52 35.80 3.83
C LYS A 41 -25.61 34.28 3.71
N LYS A 42 -26.38 33.72 4.63
CA LYS A 42 -26.90 32.35 4.67
C LYS A 42 -27.85 32.08 3.49
N SER A 43 -27.43 31.24 2.53
CA SER A 43 -28.35 30.53 1.63
C SER A 43 -28.23 29.02 1.88
N HIS A 44 -29.28 28.49 2.51
CA HIS A 44 -29.49 27.10 2.85
C HIS A 44 -29.87 26.31 1.58
N PHE A 45 -28.94 25.56 0.96
CA PHE A 45 -29.28 24.36 0.17
C PHE A 45 -28.02 23.55 -0.22
N LEU A 46 -27.64 22.58 0.62
CA LEU A 46 -26.97 21.30 0.34
C LEU A 46 -26.21 20.86 1.59
N GLY A 47 -26.81 19.90 2.30
CA GLY A 47 -26.24 19.30 3.50
C GLY A 47 -25.02 18.45 3.18
N MET A 48 -23.84 19.07 3.21
CA MET A 48 -22.63 18.40 3.68
C MET A 48 -22.03 19.28 4.77
N HIS A 49 -22.14 18.80 6.00
CA HIS A 49 -21.57 19.45 7.17
C HIS A 49 -20.03 19.35 7.10
N PHE A 50 -19.41 20.24 6.32
CA PHE A 50 -17.96 20.45 6.37
C PHE A 50 -17.63 21.04 7.73
N HIS A 51 -17.18 20.16 8.63
CA HIS A 51 -16.68 20.55 9.93
C HIS A 51 -15.49 21.50 9.73
N LYS A 52 -15.54 22.63 10.44
CA LYS A 52 -14.55 23.71 10.50
C LYS A 52 -13.12 23.17 10.38
N PHE A 53 -12.42 23.58 9.32
CA PHE A 53 -11.11 23.08 8.95
C PHE A 53 -10.03 23.81 9.78
N SER A 54 -9.45 23.13 10.77
CA SER A 54 -8.25 23.61 11.44
C SER A 54 -7.03 23.16 10.63
N HIS A 55 -6.04 24.03 10.45
CA HIS A 55 -4.85 23.82 9.61
C HIS A 55 -4.06 22.52 9.97
N ASN A 56 -4.24 21.99 11.19
CA ASN A 56 -3.61 20.76 11.67
C ASN A 56 -4.38 19.46 11.30
N ASP A 57 -5.60 19.55 10.77
CA ASP A 57 -6.46 18.39 10.44
C ASP A 57 -6.32 17.91 8.96
N LEU A 58 -5.79 18.76 8.07
CA LEU A 58 -5.57 18.47 6.64
C LEU A 58 -4.74 17.18 6.41
N PRO A 59 -3.54 17.02 6.99
CA PRO A 59 -2.67 15.89 6.66
C PRO A 59 -3.26 14.54 7.13
N GLN A 60 -4.00 14.54 8.24
CA GLN A 60 -4.61 13.33 8.77
C GLN A 60 -5.76 12.81 7.91
N GLN A 61 -6.52 13.72 7.29
CA GLN A 61 -7.58 13.36 6.34
C GLN A 61 -6.97 12.83 5.03
N CYS A 62 -5.89 13.45 4.53
CA CYS A 62 -5.16 12.99 3.36
C CYS A 62 -4.60 11.57 3.54
N ILE A 63 -4.02 11.24 4.70
CA ILE A 63 -3.49 9.89 4.99
C ILE A 63 -4.61 8.84 4.96
N LYS A 64 -5.76 9.13 5.59
CA LYS A 64 -6.92 8.21 5.59
C LYS A 64 -7.47 8.01 4.17
N LEU A 65 -7.60 9.10 3.41
CA LEU A 65 -8.10 9.06 2.04
C LEU A 65 -7.15 8.26 1.14
N ALA A 66 -5.84 8.53 1.21
CA ALA A 66 -4.82 7.82 0.45
C ALA A 66 -4.84 6.31 0.75
N PHE A 67 -4.90 5.92 2.03
CA PHE A 67 -5.00 4.52 2.40
C PHE A 67 -6.28 3.87 1.87
N LEU A 68 -7.42 4.56 1.94
CA LEU A 68 -8.69 4.04 1.44
C LEU A 68 -8.66 3.87 -0.08
N ILE A 69 -8.17 4.87 -0.83
CA ILE A 69 -8.01 4.80 -2.28
C ILE A 69 -7.12 3.61 -2.66
N ILE A 70 -5.95 3.48 -2.03
CA ILE A 70 -5.01 2.39 -2.30
C ILE A 70 -5.68 1.01 -2.10
N ASN A 71 -6.44 0.84 -1.01
CA ASN A 71 -7.13 -0.42 -0.74
C ASN A 71 -8.34 -0.66 -1.65
N ILE A 72 -9.13 0.36 -1.99
CA ILE A 72 -10.25 0.23 -2.94
C ILE A 72 -9.72 -0.16 -4.32
N THR A 73 -8.68 0.50 -4.82
CA THR A 73 -8.08 0.16 -6.11
C THR A 73 -7.55 -1.28 -6.13
N THR A 74 -6.92 -1.73 -5.04
CA THR A 74 -6.43 -3.11 -4.94
C THR A 74 -7.55 -4.13 -4.83
N LEU A 75 -8.64 -3.79 -4.15
CA LEU A 75 -9.83 -4.63 -4.07
C LEU A 75 -10.47 -4.80 -5.46
N ILE A 76 -10.65 -3.71 -6.20
CA ILE A 76 -11.20 -3.76 -7.56
C ILE A 76 -10.28 -4.59 -8.47
N ALA A 77 -8.97 -4.34 -8.44
CA ALA A 77 -8.00 -5.10 -9.22
C ALA A 77 -8.02 -6.60 -8.86
N GLY A 78 -8.16 -6.93 -7.58
CA GLY A 78 -8.26 -8.31 -7.13
C GLY A 78 -9.56 -9.00 -7.56
N ILE A 79 -10.70 -8.31 -7.54
CA ILE A 79 -11.97 -8.84 -8.05
C ILE A 79 -11.86 -9.12 -9.55
N VAL A 80 -11.32 -8.17 -10.32
CA VAL A 80 -11.06 -8.37 -11.75
C VAL A 80 -10.16 -9.58 -11.98
N GLY A 81 -9.07 -9.70 -11.21
CA GLY A 81 -8.15 -10.85 -11.29
C GLY A 81 -8.81 -12.19 -10.98
N VAL A 82 -9.69 -12.26 -9.97
CA VAL A 82 -10.44 -13.48 -9.66
C VAL A 82 -11.38 -13.86 -10.81
N VAL A 83 -12.13 -12.89 -11.35
CA VAL A 83 -13.06 -13.12 -12.47
C VAL A 83 -12.30 -13.59 -13.71
N THR A 84 -11.18 -12.96 -14.06
CA THR A 84 -10.38 -13.37 -15.22
C THR A 84 -9.75 -14.75 -15.04
N SER A 85 -9.25 -15.07 -13.84
CA SER A 85 -8.72 -16.40 -13.54
C SER A 85 -9.80 -17.49 -13.66
N ILE A 86 -11.01 -17.26 -13.14
CA ILE A 86 -12.12 -18.23 -13.24
C ILE A 86 -12.54 -18.38 -14.71
N TRP A 87 -12.66 -17.28 -15.46
CA TRP A 87 -12.96 -17.34 -16.89
C TRP A 87 -11.95 -18.24 -17.61
N ILE A 88 -10.65 -17.97 -17.47
CA ILE A 88 -9.59 -18.75 -18.11
C ILE A 88 -9.67 -20.23 -17.70
N PHE A 89 -10.02 -20.52 -16.45
CA PHE A 89 -10.15 -21.89 -15.96
C PHE A 89 -11.33 -22.64 -16.58
N THR A 90 -12.45 -21.95 -16.82
CA THR A 90 -13.66 -22.55 -17.43
C THR A 90 -13.57 -22.69 -18.95
N ASP A 91 -12.78 -21.86 -19.63
CA ASP A 91 -12.61 -21.94 -21.07
C ASP A 91 -11.51 -22.93 -21.46
N ASN A 92 -11.92 -24.15 -21.79
CA ASN A 92 -11.01 -25.22 -22.24
C ASN A 92 -10.19 -24.83 -23.48
N ARG A 93 -10.65 -23.93 -24.35
CA ARG A 93 -9.88 -23.50 -25.55
C ARG A 93 -8.73 -22.59 -25.17
N ILE A 94 -8.95 -21.70 -24.19
CA ILE A 94 -7.90 -20.81 -23.67
C ILE A 94 -6.92 -21.63 -22.81
N MET A 95 -7.44 -22.49 -21.94
CA MET A 95 -6.62 -23.32 -21.08
C MET A 95 -5.77 -24.35 -21.85
N THR A 96 -6.24 -24.84 -23.00
CA THR A 96 -5.45 -25.73 -23.88
C THR A 96 -4.31 -25.01 -24.59
N ARG A 97 -4.45 -23.71 -24.90
CA ARG A 97 -3.33 -22.89 -25.42
C ARG A 97 -2.30 -22.55 -24.34
N LEU A 98 -2.72 -22.59 -23.08
CA LEU A 98 -1.92 -22.29 -21.90
C LEU A 98 -1.54 -23.55 -21.11
N ILE A 99 -1.48 -24.73 -21.76
CA ILE A 99 -1.28 -26.04 -21.06
C ILE A 99 -0.04 -26.06 -20.18
N ASP A 100 1.02 -25.34 -20.54
CA ASP A 100 2.24 -25.25 -19.74
C ASP A 100 2.18 -24.17 -18.64
N GLN A 101 1.04 -23.47 -18.52
CA GLN A 101 0.84 -22.32 -17.62
C GLN A 101 -0.33 -22.48 -16.65
N ARG A 102 -0.85 -23.70 -16.44
CA ARG A 102 -1.91 -23.94 -15.45
C ARG A 102 -1.54 -23.45 -14.04
N PHE A 103 -0.27 -23.64 -13.68
CA PHE A 103 0.28 -23.14 -12.42
C PHE A 103 0.20 -21.60 -12.35
N HIS A 104 0.54 -20.89 -13.44
CA HIS A 104 0.44 -19.43 -13.47
C HIS A 104 -1.00 -18.94 -13.27
N VAL A 105 -1.97 -19.52 -13.97
CA VAL A 105 -3.40 -19.14 -13.83
C VAL A 105 -3.89 -19.39 -12.39
N THR A 106 -3.49 -20.52 -11.81
CA THR A 106 -3.84 -20.88 -10.43
C THR A 106 -3.21 -19.92 -9.43
N SER A 107 -1.92 -19.60 -9.58
CA SER A 107 -1.23 -18.62 -8.73
C SER A 107 -1.87 -17.23 -8.82
N LEU A 108 -2.26 -16.78 -10.02
CA LEU A 108 -2.97 -15.50 -10.21
C LEU A 108 -4.31 -15.47 -9.46
N LEU A 109 -5.07 -16.57 -9.47
CA LEU A 109 -6.33 -16.69 -8.73
C LEU A 109 -6.11 -16.50 -7.23
N PHE A 110 -5.14 -17.23 -6.65
CA PHE A 110 -4.84 -17.17 -5.22
C PHE A 110 -4.34 -15.78 -4.80
N ILE A 111 -3.42 -15.18 -5.56
CA ILE A 111 -2.88 -13.84 -5.26
C ILE A 111 -4.00 -12.79 -5.31
N SER A 112 -4.86 -12.85 -6.33
CA SER A 112 -5.99 -11.91 -6.50
C SER A 112 -7.02 -12.06 -5.39
N PHE A 113 -7.33 -13.31 -5.01
CA PHE A 113 -8.26 -13.61 -3.92
C PHE A 113 -7.74 -13.12 -2.56
N ILE A 114 -6.50 -13.50 -2.21
CA ILE A 114 -5.89 -13.07 -0.94
C ILE A 114 -5.72 -11.55 -0.91
N GLY A 115 -5.28 -10.93 -2.00
CA GLY A 115 -5.15 -9.48 -2.12
C GLY A 115 -6.48 -8.75 -1.91
N SER A 116 -7.59 -9.29 -2.43
CA SER A 116 -8.94 -8.76 -2.22
C SER A 116 -9.38 -8.86 -0.76
N LEU A 117 -9.14 -10.00 -0.10
CA LEU A 117 -9.46 -10.20 1.32
C LEU A 117 -8.68 -9.24 2.20
N VAL A 118 -7.36 -9.14 2.01
CA VAL A 118 -6.51 -8.23 2.78
C VAL A 118 -6.92 -6.77 2.56
N SER A 119 -7.22 -6.37 1.31
CA SER A 119 -7.69 -5.01 1.03
C SER A 119 -9.03 -4.69 1.70
N SER A 120 -9.94 -5.68 1.74
CA SER A 120 -11.22 -5.57 2.46
C SER A 120 -11.01 -5.39 3.96
N LEU A 121 -10.05 -6.09 4.58
CA LEU A 121 -9.68 -5.89 5.98
C LEU A 121 -9.16 -4.47 6.25
N GLY A 122 -8.37 -3.91 5.34
CA GLY A 122 -7.90 -2.53 5.41
C GLY A 122 -9.04 -1.53 5.42
N ILE A 123 -9.97 -1.66 4.47
CA ILE A 123 -11.17 -0.80 4.37
C ILE A 123 -12.04 -0.94 5.63
N LEU A 124 -12.34 -2.18 6.05
CA LEU A 124 -13.13 -2.45 7.25
C LEU A 124 -12.47 -1.93 8.53
N GLY A 125 -11.14 -1.93 8.60
CA GLY A 125 -10.38 -1.40 9.73
C GLY A 125 -10.59 0.09 9.93
N VAL A 126 -10.62 0.86 8.84
CA VAL A 126 -10.91 2.30 8.86
C VAL A 126 -12.40 2.55 9.13
N LEU A 127 -13.29 1.88 8.39
CA LEU A 127 -14.74 2.12 8.48
C LEU A 127 -15.33 1.74 9.84
N ARG A 128 -14.93 0.58 10.40
CA ARG A 128 -15.44 0.12 11.70
C ARG A 128 -14.71 0.73 12.89
N ARG A 129 -13.67 1.54 12.68
CA ARG A 129 -12.79 2.08 13.72
C ARG A 129 -12.29 0.99 14.70
N ARG A 130 -12.04 -0.23 14.19
CA ARG A 130 -11.57 -1.37 15.00
C ARG A 130 -10.11 -1.64 14.69
N ARG A 131 -9.24 -1.29 15.64
CA ARG A 131 -7.78 -1.50 15.54
C ARG A 131 -7.37 -2.95 15.26
N LYS A 132 -8.18 -3.95 15.68
CA LYS A 132 -7.91 -5.37 15.42
C LYS A 132 -7.80 -5.68 13.91
N PHE A 133 -8.66 -5.11 13.06
CA PHE A 133 -8.59 -5.35 11.61
C PHE A 133 -7.34 -4.70 10.99
N LEU A 134 -6.96 -3.50 11.45
CA LEU A 134 -5.72 -2.85 11.02
C LEU A 134 -4.47 -3.64 11.46
N ASN A 135 -4.50 -4.25 12.65
CA ASN A 135 -3.41 -5.11 13.11
C ASN A 135 -3.29 -6.38 12.25
N ILE A 136 -4.41 -7.04 11.91
CA ILE A 136 -4.41 -8.21 11.02
C ILE A 136 -3.91 -7.80 9.63
N TYR A 137 -4.38 -6.67 9.10
CA TYR A 137 -3.89 -6.11 7.84
C TYR A 137 -2.36 -5.92 7.84
N ALA A 138 -1.82 -5.25 8.86
CA ALA A 138 -0.38 -5.04 9.00
C ALA A 138 0.38 -6.36 9.12
N LEU A 139 -0.16 -7.32 9.88
CA LEU A 139 0.44 -8.66 10.01
C LEU A 139 0.51 -9.38 8.66
N CYS A 140 -0.54 -9.33 7.83
CA CYS A 140 -0.53 -9.92 6.49
C CYS A 140 0.57 -9.32 5.60
N TYR A 141 0.74 -8.00 5.59
CA TYR A 141 1.80 -7.38 4.79
C TYR A 141 3.20 -7.64 5.36
N LEU A 142 3.34 -7.78 6.68
CA LEU A 142 4.59 -8.21 7.30
C LEU A 142 4.94 -9.66 6.91
N THR A 143 3.97 -10.57 6.88
CA THR A 143 4.23 -11.95 6.43
C THR A 143 4.64 -11.99 4.95
N PHE A 144 4.00 -11.18 4.09
CA PHE A 144 4.44 -11.04 2.69
C PHE A 144 5.87 -10.50 2.57
N LEU A 145 6.23 -9.50 3.39
CA LEU A 145 7.60 -8.97 3.42
C LEU A 145 8.60 -10.05 3.83
N CYS A 146 8.29 -10.84 4.86
CA CYS A 146 9.13 -11.97 5.28
C CYS A 146 9.31 -13.00 4.15
N ILE A 147 8.26 -13.33 3.41
CA ILE A 147 8.33 -14.26 2.28
C ILE A 147 9.26 -13.72 1.18
N ILE A 148 9.14 -12.43 0.85
CA ILE A 148 10.03 -11.79 -0.14
C ILE A 148 11.48 -11.85 0.32
N PHE A 149 11.74 -11.54 1.60
CA PHE A 149 13.09 -11.57 2.16
C PHE A 149 13.70 -12.98 2.15
N ILE A 150 12.96 -13.99 2.59
CA ILE A 150 13.39 -15.40 2.55
C ILE A 150 13.65 -15.84 1.10
N SER A 151 12.76 -15.47 0.17
CA SER A 151 12.91 -15.80 -1.25
C SER A 151 14.16 -15.16 -1.85
N ALA A 152 14.48 -13.92 -1.45
CA ALA A 152 15.69 -13.22 -1.89
C ALA A 152 16.96 -13.93 -1.41
N ILE A 153 17.00 -14.37 -0.14
CA ILE A 153 18.13 -15.14 0.41
C ILE A 153 18.27 -16.50 -0.29
N MET A 154 17.17 -17.19 -0.53
CA MET A 154 17.15 -18.50 -1.16
C MET A 154 17.36 -18.46 -2.69
N SER A 155 17.37 -17.29 -3.30
CA SER A 155 17.39 -17.12 -4.76
C SER A 155 18.57 -17.81 -5.45
N PHE A 156 19.76 -17.81 -4.82
CA PHE A 156 20.96 -18.45 -5.37
C PHE A 156 20.78 -19.98 -5.49
N TRP A 157 20.31 -20.63 -4.42
CA TRP A 157 20.04 -22.06 -4.39
C TRP A 157 18.97 -22.47 -5.39
N ILE A 158 17.91 -21.67 -5.47
CA ILE A 158 16.82 -21.89 -6.43
C ILE A 158 17.34 -21.79 -7.87
N PHE A 159 18.20 -20.82 -8.17
CA PHE A 159 18.74 -20.65 -9.52
C PHE A 159 19.62 -21.83 -9.95
N GLU A 160 20.44 -22.36 -9.03
CA GLU A 160 21.24 -23.56 -9.28
C GLU A 160 20.35 -24.77 -9.58
N GLU A 161 19.32 -24.99 -8.75
CA GLU A 161 18.39 -26.10 -8.93
C GLU A 161 17.59 -26.00 -10.23
N ILE A 162 17.12 -24.81 -10.58
CA ILE A 162 16.46 -24.54 -11.88
C ILE A 162 17.41 -24.90 -13.03
N THR A 163 18.68 -24.52 -12.94
CA THR A 163 19.66 -24.81 -13.98
C THR A 163 19.89 -26.31 -14.15
N LYS A 164 20.03 -27.05 -13.04
CA LYS A 164 20.16 -28.52 -13.05
C LYS A 164 18.91 -29.18 -13.64
N ARG A 165 17.73 -28.71 -13.24
CA ARG A 165 16.44 -29.20 -13.74
C ARG A 165 16.30 -28.99 -15.23
N ILE A 166 16.61 -27.79 -15.75
CA ILE A 166 16.60 -27.51 -17.20
C ILE A 166 17.55 -28.45 -17.93
N GLN A 167 18.77 -28.66 -17.41
CA GLN A 167 19.71 -29.58 -18.03
C GLN A 167 19.18 -31.03 -18.04
N PHE A 168 18.57 -31.48 -16.94
CA PHE A 168 17.97 -32.82 -16.85
C PHE A 168 16.81 -32.99 -17.84
N ASP A 169 15.90 -32.02 -17.89
CA ASP A 169 14.74 -32.04 -18.78
C ASP A 169 15.19 -32.01 -20.25
N MET A 170 16.22 -31.21 -20.60
CA MET A 170 16.82 -31.22 -21.95
C MET A 170 17.45 -32.57 -22.30
N ASN A 171 18.24 -33.17 -21.40
CA ASN A 171 18.86 -34.48 -21.65
C ASN A 171 17.83 -35.61 -21.81
N THR A 172 16.67 -35.49 -21.15
CA THR A 172 15.59 -36.47 -21.29
C THR A 172 14.81 -36.24 -22.59
N ALA A 173 14.54 -34.97 -22.94
CA ALA A 173 13.77 -34.62 -24.12
C ALA A 173 14.47 -35.00 -25.43
N ILE A 174 15.81 -34.96 -25.48
CA ILE A 174 16.59 -35.24 -26.70
C ILE A 174 16.40 -36.68 -27.21
N GLU A 175 16.18 -37.65 -26.31
CA GLU A 175 15.88 -39.05 -26.67
C GLU A 175 14.60 -39.18 -27.49
N GLY A 176 13.63 -38.29 -27.24
CA GLY A 176 12.33 -38.28 -27.89
C GLY A 176 12.31 -37.64 -29.28
N TYR A 177 13.42 -37.12 -29.81
CA TYR A 177 13.42 -36.25 -30.98
C TYR A 177 12.87 -36.90 -32.26
N HIS A 178 13.09 -38.21 -32.47
CA HIS A 178 12.50 -38.94 -33.62
C HIS A 178 11.19 -39.67 -33.30
N SER A 179 10.95 -39.99 -32.03
CA SER A 179 9.78 -40.78 -31.61
C SER A 179 8.55 -39.94 -31.29
N SER A 180 8.74 -38.64 -31.00
CA SER A 180 7.66 -37.73 -30.63
C SER A 180 7.68 -36.49 -31.52
N SER A 181 6.59 -36.27 -32.26
CA SER A 181 6.38 -35.05 -33.07
C SER A 181 6.45 -33.78 -32.21
N TRP A 182 5.91 -33.85 -31.00
CA TRP A 182 6.00 -32.79 -29.99
C TRP A 182 7.46 -32.50 -29.59
N SER A 183 8.26 -33.53 -29.29
CA SER A 183 9.66 -33.32 -28.90
C SER A 183 10.48 -32.75 -30.07
N ARG A 184 10.24 -33.25 -31.29
CA ARG A 184 10.85 -32.69 -32.50
C ARG A 184 10.57 -31.21 -32.66
N GLU A 185 9.29 -30.83 -32.59
CA GLU A 185 8.86 -29.44 -32.74
C GLU A 185 9.46 -28.55 -31.65
N ALA A 186 9.44 -29.01 -30.39
CA ALA A 186 10.04 -28.28 -29.26
C ALA A 186 11.54 -28.03 -29.47
N TRP A 187 12.30 -29.05 -29.90
CA TRP A 187 13.73 -28.91 -30.21
C TRP A 187 13.99 -28.00 -31.41
N ASP A 188 13.24 -28.17 -32.50
CA ASP A 188 13.37 -27.33 -33.70
C ASP A 188 13.13 -25.85 -33.39
N ASN A 189 12.10 -25.56 -32.59
CA ASN A 189 11.82 -24.21 -32.12
C ASN A 189 12.93 -23.70 -31.20
N THR A 190 13.43 -24.55 -30.29
CA THR A 190 14.53 -24.20 -29.38
C THR A 190 15.80 -23.83 -30.17
N HIS A 191 16.19 -24.64 -31.16
CA HIS A 191 17.36 -24.35 -32.00
C HIS A 191 17.26 -23.02 -32.72
N ARG A 192 16.11 -22.75 -33.34
CA ARG A 192 15.86 -21.52 -34.10
C ARG A 192 15.79 -20.29 -33.19
N TYR A 193 15.10 -20.40 -32.06
CA TYR A 193 14.89 -19.30 -31.13
C TYR A 193 16.17 -18.92 -30.37
N LEU A 194 16.87 -19.92 -29.82
CA LEU A 194 18.09 -19.71 -29.03
C LEU A 194 19.36 -19.69 -29.87
N LYS A 195 19.29 -19.96 -31.19
CA LYS A 195 20.44 -20.06 -32.10
C LYS A 195 21.52 -20.99 -31.55
N CYS A 196 21.12 -22.21 -31.24
CA CYS A 196 21.94 -23.21 -30.55
C CYS A 196 21.76 -24.59 -31.18
N CYS A 197 22.64 -25.53 -30.84
CA CYS A 197 22.49 -26.93 -31.26
C CYS A 197 22.91 -27.91 -30.17
N GLY A 198 22.04 -28.89 -29.89
CA GLY A 198 22.22 -29.87 -28.82
C GLY A 198 22.18 -29.24 -27.43
N VAL A 199 22.35 -30.04 -26.38
CA VAL A 199 22.26 -29.58 -24.99
C VAL A 199 23.47 -28.69 -24.65
N LYS A 200 24.67 -29.24 -24.83
CA LYS A 200 25.97 -28.59 -24.67
C LYS A 200 26.64 -28.32 -26.01
N SER A 201 26.43 -29.17 -27.01
CA SER A 201 27.04 -29.03 -28.33
C SER A 201 26.30 -29.82 -29.41
N ALA A 202 26.57 -29.51 -30.69
CA ALA A 202 26.02 -30.27 -31.81
C ALA A 202 26.43 -31.76 -31.82
N MET A 203 27.52 -32.14 -31.12
CA MET A 203 27.95 -33.53 -30.98
C MET A 203 27.04 -34.36 -30.08
N ASP A 204 26.17 -33.72 -29.28
CA ASP A 204 25.27 -34.44 -28.39
C ASP A 204 24.31 -35.34 -29.19
N TRP A 205 23.93 -34.95 -30.42
CA TRP A 205 23.06 -35.73 -31.30
C TRP A 205 23.66 -37.10 -31.64
N ALA A 206 24.98 -37.18 -31.83
CA ALA A 206 25.67 -38.43 -32.15
C ALA A 206 25.53 -39.47 -31.03
N LYS A 207 25.49 -39.03 -29.76
CA LYS A 207 25.28 -39.90 -28.59
C LYS A 207 23.94 -40.62 -28.63
N TYR A 208 22.93 -40.04 -29.28
CA TYR A 208 21.58 -40.58 -29.39
C TYR A 208 21.32 -41.26 -30.74
N HIS A 209 22.36 -41.47 -31.55
CA HIS A 209 22.25 -42.01 -32.91
C HIS A 209 21.32 -41.19 -33.82
N VAL A 210 21.30 -39.88 -33.60
CA VAL A 210 20.50 -38.92 -34.36
C VAL A 210 21.44 -38.03 -35.18
N GLU A 211 21.13 -37.84 -36.46
CA GLU A 211 21.82 -36.84 -37.28
C GLU A 211 21.50 -35.43 -36.79
N ILE A 212 22.46 -34.50 -36.93
CA ILE A 212 22.26 -33.12 -36.48
C ILE A 212 21.04 -32.53 -37.21
N PRO A 213 20.01 -32.06 -36.49
CA PRO A 213 18.79 -31.50 -37.09
C PRO A 213 19.04 -30.31 -38.00
N THR A 214 18.30 -30.21 -39.10
CA THR A 214 18.38 -29.05 -40.02
C THR A 214 18.01 -27.73 -39.34
N SER A 215 17.23 -27.77 -38.25
CA SER A 215 16.94 -26.62 -37.40
C SER A 215 18.16 -26.05 -36.67
N CYS A 216 19.23 -26.82 -36.52
CA CYS A 216 20.53 -26.35 -36.00
C CYS A 216 21.35 -25.53 -37.00
N CYS A 217 20.88 -25.36 -38.24
CA CYS A 217 21.61 -24.65 -39.28
C CYS A 217 21.90 -23.18 -38.89
N SER A 218 23.19 -22.80 -38.90
CA SER A 218 23.64 -21.42 -38.64
C SER A 218 23.90 -20.60 -39.91
N ARG A 219 23.85 -21.27 -41.07
CA ARG A 219 24.18 -20.72 -42.39
C ARG A 219 22.93 -20.60 -43.25
N SER A 220 23.10 -20.23 -44.53
CA SER A 220 22.00 -20.25 -45.49
C SER A 220 21.48 -21.67 -45.71
N ILE A 221 20.19 -21.82 -46.02
CA ILE A 221 19.52 -23.13 -46.20
C ILE A 221 20.25 -24.03 -47.21
N GLY A 222 20.79 -23.45 -48.29
CA GLY A 222 21.54 -24.22 -49.30
C GLY A 222 22.84 -24.85 -48.77
N GLN A 223 23.47 -24.27 -47.75
CA GLN A 223 24.68 -24.80 -47.11
C GLN A 223 24.38 -25.85 -46.02
N CYS A 224 23.11 -26.01 -45.65
CA CYS A 224 22.66 -26.93 -44.62
C CYS A 224 21.91 -28.14 -45.19
N LEU A 225 22.00 -28.37 -46.50
CA LEU A 225 21.53 -29.60 -47.15
C LEU A 225 22.24 -30.83 -46.57
N GLN A 226 23.52 -30.69 -46.17
CA GLN A 226 24.26 -31.70 -45.44
C GLN A 226 24.67 -31.14 -44.07
N MET A 227 23.98 -31.59 -43.03
CA MET A 227 24.24 -31.12 -41.68
C MET A 227 25.55 -31.69 -41.14
N THR A 228 26.46 -30.79 -40.79
CA THR A 228 27.75 -31.10 -40.14
C THR A 228 27.99 -30.12 -39.00
N GLU A 229 28.93 -30.45 -38.11
CA GLU A 229 29.31 -29.56 -37.01
C GLU A 229 29.81 -28.19 -37.51
N ALA A 230 30.37 -28.11 -38.71
CA ALA A 230 30.90 -26.88 -39.28
C ALA A 230 29.80 -25.86 -39.64
N VAL A 231 28.62 -26.33 -40.02
CA VAL A 231 27.48 -25.49 -40.43
C VAL A 231 26.42 -25.33 -39.34
N ALA A 232 26.47 -26.16 -38.29
CA ALA A 232 25.59 -26.06 -37.13
C ALA A 232 25.95 -24.89 -36.19
N TYR A 233 24.97 -24.45 -35.38
CA TYR A 233 25.24 -23.51 -34.29
C TYR A 233 26.29 -24.07 -33.32
N LYS A 234 27.29 -23.26 -32.99
CA LYS A 234 28.41 -23.66 -32.11
C LYS A 234 28.04 -23.67 -30.62
N SER A 235 27.08 -22.86 -30.20
CA SER A 235 26.62 -22.81 -28.82
C SER A 235 25.61 -23.91 -28.51
N GLY A 236 25.78 -24.60 -27.38
CA GLY A 236 24.75 -25.50 -26.83
C GLY A 236 23.54 -24.74 -26.29
N CYS A 237 22.37 -25.37 -26.35
CA CYS A 237 21.10 -24.76 -25.97
C CYS A 237 20.98 -24.50 -24.47
N LEU A 238 21.60 -25.32 -23.62
CA LEU A 238 21.61 -25.09 -22.18
C LEU A 238 22.26 -23.74 -21.83
N LYS A 239 23.41 -23.44 -22.44
CA LYS A 239 24.14 -22.19 -22.20
C LYS A 239 23.29 -20.99 -22.64
N ASN A 240 22.73 -21.03 -23.85
CA ASN A 240 21.94 -19.91 -24.37
C ASN A 240 20.61 -19.75 -23.62
N ALA A 241 19.99 -20.84 -23.16
CA ALA A 241 18.80 -20.80 -22.31
C ALA A 241 19.09 -20.12 -20.96
N ILE A 242 20.21 -20.46 -20.31
CA ILE A 242 20.64 -19.81 -19.05
C ILE A 242 20.95 -18.33 -19.29
N LEU A 243 21.60 -17.96 -20.39
CA LEU A 243 21.87 -16.57 -20.74
C LEU A 243 20.59 -15.78 -20.97
N LEU A 244 19.62 -16.37 -21.67
CA LEU A 244 18.30 -15.78 -21.86
C LEU A 244 17.59 -15.57 -20.52
N LEU A 245 17.58 -16.60 -19.65
CA LEU A 245 17.01 -16.49 -18.31
C LEU A 245 17.65 -15.33 -17.54
N LYS A 246 18.98 -15.24 -17.56
CA LYS A 246 19.73 -14.14 -16.92
C LYS A 246 19.39 -12.76 -17.49
N SER A 247 19.14 -12.65 -18.79
CA SER A 247 18.78 -11.37 -19.42
C SER A 247 17.46 -10.80 -18.87
N HIS A 248 16.50 -11.66 -18.53
CA HIS A 248 15.22 -11.25 -17.95
C HIS A 248 15.28 -10.97 -16.44
N ILE A 249 16.34 -11.40 -15.74
CA ILE A 249 16.49 -11.18 -14.29
C ILE A 249 16.48 -9.68 -13.94
N HIS A 250 17.04 -8.82 -14.79
CA HIS A 250 17.05 -7.38 -14.53
C HIS A 250 15.63 -6.79 -14.41
N ILE A 251 14.74 -7.17 -15.32
CA ILE A 251 13.34 -6.70 -15.31
C ILE A 251 12.60 -7.24 -14.09
N ILE A 252 12.83 -8.51 -13.74
CA ILE A 252 12.24 -9.15 -12.56
C ILE A 252 12.73 -8.44 -11.29
N SER A 253 14.03 -8.15 -11.19
CA SER A 253 14.64 -7.48 -10.04
C SER A 253 14.05 -6.08 -9.79
N ILE A 254 13.91 -5.28 -10.85
CA ILE A 254 13.26 -3.95 -10.77
C ILE A 254 11.81 -4.09 -10.29
N SER A 255 11.08 -5.07 -10.80
CA SER A 255 9.69 -5.32 -10.42
C SER A 255 9.56 -5.71 -8.94
N VAL A 256 10.45 -6.58 -8.44
CA VAL A 256 10.48 -6.99 -7.01
C VAL A 256 10.79 -5.80 -6.10
N LEU A 257 11.71 -4.92 -6.50
CA LEU A 257 12.03 -3.70 -5.74
C LEU A 257 10.81 -2.78 -5.61
N LEU A 258 10.08 -2.55 -6.71
CA LEU A 258 8.86 -1.75 -6.68
C LEU A 258 7.80 -2.37 -5.76
N ILE A 259 7.61 -3.70 -5.83
CA ILE A 259 6.69 -4.41 -4.95
C ILE A 259 7.09 -4.21 -3.48
N PHE A 260 8.36 -4.36 -3.14
CA PHE A 260 8.87 -4.12 -1.79
C PHE A 260 8.54 -2.71 -1.28
N LEU A 261 8.80 -1.68 -2.08
CA LEU A 261 8.50 -0.28 -1.72
C LEU A 261 7.01 -0.06 -1.49
N THR A 262 6.14 -0.64 -2.33
CA THR A 262 4.68 -0.51 -2.17
C THR A 262 4.17 -1.19 -0.90
N ILE A 263 4.74 -2.34 -0.52
CA ILE A 263 4.38 -3.06 0.72
C ILE A 263 4.81 -2.23 1.93
N VAL A 264 6.04 -1.73 1.95
CA VAL A 264 6.56 -0.88 3.04
C VAL A 264 5.71 0.37 3.19
N SER A 265 5.38 1.06 2.08
CA SER A 265 4.49 2.22 2.10
C SER A 265 3.14 1.91 2.75
N ARG A 266 2.50 0.79 2.40
CA ARG A 266 1.22 0.37 3.00
C ARG A 266 1.32 0.11 4.51
N ILE A 267 2.41 -0.49 4.96
CA ILE A 267 2.65 -0.73 6.39
C ILE A 267 2.78 0.62 7.11
N ILE A 268 3.57 1.55 6.57
CA ILE A 268 3.75 2.90 7.13
C ILE A 268 2.40 3.63 7.22
N LEU A 269 1.60 3.64 6.14
CA LEU A 269 0.26 4.25 6.16
C LEU A 269 -0.64 3.60 7.21
N CYS A 270 -0.60 2.27 7.33
CA CYS A 270 -1.40 1.55 8.31
C CYS A 270 -1.00 1.90 9.76
N VAL A 271 0.30 2.01 10.05
CA VAL A 271 0.81 2.40 11.37
C VAL A 271 0.34 3.80 11.73
N ASN A 272 0.48 4.76 10.81
CA ASN A 272 0.00 6.14 11.02
C ASN A 272 -1.51 6.19 11.34
N ILE A 273 -2.33 5.43 10.60
CA ILE A 273 -3.78 5.38 10.85
C ILE A 273 -4.11 4.71 12.18
N ARG A 274 -3.38 3.65 12.54
CA ARG A 274 -3.56 2.95 13.81
C ARG A 274 -3.23 3.84 15.00
N ASP A 275 -2.14 4.59 14.92
CA ASP A 275 -1.69 5.48 15.99
C ASP A 275 -2.66 6.65 16.15
N LEU A 276 -3.17 7.20 15.05
CA LEU A 276 -4.25 8.18 15.08
C LEU A 276 -5.54 7.62 15.69
N SER A 277 -5.92 6.39 15.36
CA SER A 277 -7.08 5.72 15.98
C SER A 277 -6.91 5.54 17.49
N LYS A 278 -5.68 5.25 17.97
CA LYS A 278 -5.38 5.12 19.39
C LYS A 278 -5.52 6.46 20.11
N TYR A 279 -5.04 7.54 19.50
CA TYR A 279 -5.15 8.89 20.05
C TYR A 279 -6.61 9.34 20.18
N VAL A 280 -7.43 9.10 19.15
CA VAL A 280 -8.86 9.44 19.17
C VAL A 280 -9.62 8.61 20.22
N ASP A 281 -9.35 7.30 20.33
CA ASP A 281 -9.95 6.45 21.37
C ASP A 281 -9.62 6.96 22.78
N MET A 282 -8.39 7.43 23.00
CA MET A 282 -7.95 7.98 24.28
C MET A 282 -8.68 9.28 24.62
N ILE A 283 -8.80 10.23 23.69
CA ILE A 283 -9.54 11.48 23.90
C ILE A 283 -11.02 11.20 24.19
N LEU A 284 -11.65 10.30 23.42
CA LEU A 284 -13.04 9.92 23.65
C LEU A 284 -13.22 9.27 25.03
N GLY A 285 -12.26 8.45 25.47
CA GLY A 285 -12.22 7.89 26.82
C GLY A 285 -12.18 8.98 27.89
N VAL A 286 -11.26 9.95 27.77
CA VAL A 286 -11.15 11.08 28.70
C VAL A 286 -12.42 11.93 28.71
N ASN A 287 -12.98 12.26 27.55
CA ASN A 287 -14.24 13.02 27.45
C ASN A 287 -15.43 12.27 28.09
N THR A 288 -15.45 10.94 27.98
CA THR A 288 -16.48 10.10 28.60
C THR A 288 -16.30 10.06 30.12
N LEU A 289 -15.06 9.94 30.61
CA LEU A 289 -14.74 10.02 32.04
C LEU A 289 -15.11 11.40 32.61
N TYR A 290 -14.73 12.49 31.95
CA TYR A 290 -15.10 13.85 32.35
C TYR A 290 -16.61 14.06 32.39
N LYS A 291 -17.34 13.55 31.38
CA LYS A 291 -18.81 13.63 31.35
C LYS A 291 -19.45 12.81 32.47
N ASN A 292 -18.89 11.64 32.79
CA ASN A 292 -19.35 10.81 33.89
C ASN A 292 -19.06 11.46 35.24
N ASP A 293 -17.87 12.04 35.44
CA ASP A 293 -17.49 12.70 36.69
C ASP A 293 -18.33 13.97 36.95
N LYS A 294 -18.59 14.76 35.91
CA LYS A 294 -19.53 15.89 35.98
C LYS A 294 -20.97 15.44 36.29
N LYS A 295 -21.39 14.26 35.81
CA LYS A 295 -22.70 13.67 36.13
C LYS A 295 -22.75 13.20 37.59
N THR A 296 -21.67 12.59 38.09
CA THR A 296 -21.53 12.16 39.49
C THR A 296 -21.53 13.36 40.44
N LEU A 297 -20.76 14.42 40.14
CA LEU A 297 -20.76 15.69 40.89
C LEU A 297 -22.16 16.31 40.94
N ARG A 298 -22.87 16.38 39.81
CA ARG A 298 -24.22 16.93 39.76
C ARG A 298 -25.22 16.10 40.59
N GLN A 299 -25.07 14.77 40.62
CA GLN A 299 -25.90 13.89 41.46
C GLN A 299 -25.62 14.07 42.96
N TYR A 300 -24.35 14.24 43.34
CA TYR A 300 -23.97 14.59 44.72
C TYR A 300 -24.52 15.95 45.13
N THR A 301 -24.43 16.97 44.27
CA THR A 301 -25.01 18.29 44.54
C THR A 301 -26.54 18.20 44.70
N ILE A 302 -27.25 17.46 43.86
CA ILE A 302 -28.72 17.31 43.95
C ILE A 302 -29.15 16.52 45.18
N ASN A 303 -28.39 15.51 45.61
CA ASN A 303 -28.76 14.68 46.77
C ASN A 303 -28.36 15.30 48.13
N ILE A 304 -27.37 16.21 48.15
CA ILE A 304 -26.84 16.84 49.37
C ILE A 304 -27.41 18.27 49.59
N LEU A 305 -27.80 18.99 48.52
CA LEU A 305 -28.44 20.31 48.69
C LEU A 305 -29.73 20.27 49.54
N PRO A 306 -30.63 19.28 49.43
CA PRO A 306 -31.85 19.24 50.24
C PRO A 306 -31.55 18.98 51.72
N THR A 307 -30.57 18.15 52.03
CA THR A 307 -30.22 17.74 53.40
C THR A 307 -29.46 18.83 54.17
N TYR A 308 -28.67 19.67 53.49
CA TYR A 308 -28.06 20.86 54.10
C TYR A 308 -29.00 22.06 54.21
N PHE A 309 -29.94 22.24 53.26
CA PHE A 309 -30.92 23.32 53.35
C PHE A 309 -31.96 23.09 54.46
N GLU A 310 -32.40 21.85 54.68
CA GLU A 310 -33.30 21.52 55.81
C GLU A 310 -32.61 21.62 57.18
N THR A 311 -31.32 21.30 57.29
CA THR A 311 -30.57 21.44 58.55
C THR A 311 -30.19 22.90 58.85
N ALA A 312 -29.87 23.72 57.84
CA ALA A 312 -29.61 25.15 58.04
C ALA A 312 -30.89 25.95 58.39
N CYS A 313 -32.05 25.59 57.83
CA CYS A 313 -33.33 26.22 58.19
C CYS A 313 -33.86 25.78 59.56
N THR A 314 -33.51 24.59 60.05
CA THR A 314 -33.90 24.15 61.41
C THR A 314 -32.98 24.72 62.49
N GLN A 315 -31.68 24.89 62.21
CA GLN A 315 -30.74 25.56 63.13
C GLN A 315 -31.04 27.06 63.31
N SER A 316 -31.44 27.77 62.25
CA SER A 316 -31.87 29.17 62.34
C SER A 316 -33.24 29.35 63.02
N ARG A 317 -34.03 28.28 63.20
CA ARG A 317 -35.35 28.33 63.87
C ARG A 317 -35.26 28.00 65.36
N SER A 318 -34.17 27.36 65.82
CA SER A 318 -33.98 27.03 67.24
C SER A 318 -33.27 28.13 68.04
N GLU A 319 -32.51 29.02 67.40
CA GLU A 319 -31.82 30.12 68.12
C GLU A 319 -32.66 31.42 68.25
N SER A 320 -33.84 31.50 67.61
CA SER A 320 -34.71 32.68 67.68
C SER A 320 -35.88 32.56 68.68
N LEU A 321 -35.93 31.50 69.48
CA LEU A 321 -36.99 31.27 70.46
C LEU A 321 -36.39 31.04 71.84
N ASN A 322 -35.71 32.05 72.39
CA ASN A 322 -35.83 32.39 73.81
C ASN A 322 -35.16 33.73 74.13
N TYR A 323 -36.00 34.66 74.62
CA TYR A 323 -35.73 35.95 75.26
C TYR A 323 -35.58 37.23 74.40
N PHE A 324 -36.77 37.76 73.99
CA PHE A 324 -37.13 39.19 73.70
C PHE A 324 -36.32 39.92 72.58
N PRO A 325 -36.60 41.14 72.03
CA PRO A 325 -37.76 42.07 71.92
C PRO A 325 -37.94 42.72 70.49
N VAL A 326 -38.78 43.78 70.38
CA VAL A 326 -38.86 44.86 69.35
C VAL A 326 -39.49 44.58 67.96
N SER A 327 -40.23 45.61 67.53
CA SER A 327 -41.28 45.75 66.53
C SER A 327 -40.91 45.52 65.06
N VAL A 328 -41.91 44.99 64.37
CA VAL A 328 -42.08 44.73 62.94
C VAL A 328 -41.84 46.00 62.09
N ASN A 329 -40.75 45.99 61.32
CA ASN A 329 -40.69 46.60 59.98
C ASN A 329 -39.39 46.15 59.30
N GLU A 330 -39.48 45.12 58.46
CA GLU A 330 -38.71 44.92 57.20
C GLU A 330 -38.91 43.48 56.69
N PHE A 331 -40.17 43.13 56.43
CA PHE A 331 -40.53 41.95 55.64
C PHE A 331 -40.64 42.38 54.17
N ARG A 332 -39.51 42.55 53.47
CA ARG A 332 -39.49 42.66 52.00
C ARG A 332 -38.06 42.53 51.48
N SER A 333 -37.68 41.35 50.99
CA SER A 333 -36.86 41.20 49.77
C SER A 333 -36.50 39.76 49.35
N CYS A 334 -36.86 38.71 50.10
CA CYS A 334 -36.63 37.32 49.63
C CYS A 334 -37.86 36.64 49.04
N ALA A 335 -38.64 37.36 48.23
CA ALA A 335 -39.69 36.78 47.42
C ALA A 335 -39.65 37.40 46.02
N LEU A 336 -38.69 36.96 45.20
CA LEU A 336 -38.77 37.05 43.75
C LEU A 336 -37.79 36.05 43.14
N TYR A 337 -38.29 35.28 42.17
CA TYR A 337 -37.68 34.17 41.45
C TYR A 337 -37.81 32.77 42.06
N THR A 338 -39.07 32.34 42.24
CA THR A 338 -39.48 30.96 41.96
C THR A 338 -40.74 30.98 41.10
N CYS A 339 -40.56 30.83 39.78
CA CYS A 339 -41.44 30.11 38.87
C CYS A 339 -40.59 29.57 37.73
#